data_AF-A0A7K8XZ64-F1
#
_entry.id   AF-A0A7K8XZ64-F1
#
_cell.length_a   1.000
_cell.length_b   1.000
_cell.length_c   1.000
_cell.angle_alpha   90.00
_cell.angle_beta   90.00
_cell.angle_gamma   90.00
#
_symmetry.space_group_name_H-M   'P 1'
#
loop_
_entity.id
_entity.type
_entity.pdbx_description
1 polymer ?
#
loop_
_entity_poly.entity_id
_entity_poly.type
_entity_poly.pdbx_seq_one_letter_code
_entity_poly.pdbx_strand_id
1 'polypeptide(L)'
;VLPCRVSTEQQSVALVKQLLAISVSCVTYMRGLFPESSYGTRYLDDLCLKILREDKSCLGSLQIVKWIQGCFDALERQYRLSSCPLSHLQTVTELYQFKFKYKKQMPQMDIISNQEKLVKGVCSQDVSQASRLLLRKLYLLMQNLGPLPNDITLTMKLLYYSDVTPEDYQPPGFKEDGSPGDLLFDGDPVSLRMGSVSTGFHLMKVRVTTEKKRMTAVESSLIQKKGPTEISHQGLDCDEEEEE
;
A
#
# COMPACT_ATOMS: atom_id res chain seq x y z
N VAL A 1 -8.98 -12.87 10.32
CA VAL A 1 -7.98 -13.89 9.92
C VAL A 1 -7.55 -13.61 8.50
N LEU A 2 -6.27 -13.73 8.15
CA LEU A 2 -5.82 -13.66 6.76
C LEU A 2 -5.95 -15.05 6.12
N PRO A 3 -6.49 -15.18 4.89
CA PRO A 3 -6.62 -16.46 4.22
C PRO A 3 -5.27 -17.15 4.06
N CYS A 4 -5.24 -18.47 4.24
CA CYS A 4 -4.06 -19.30 3.98
C CYS A 4 -3.99 -19.80 2.53
N ARG A 5 -5.03 -19.55 1.73
CA ARG A 5 -5.12 -19.89 0.31
C ARG A 5 -5.96 -18.86 -0.43
N VAL A 6 -5.49 -18.48 -1.61
CA VAL A 6 -6.23 -17.69 -2.59
C VAL A 6 -6.26 -18.50 -3.87
N SER A 7 -7.46 -18.92 -4.29
CA SER A 7 -7.66 -19.72 -5.51
C SER A 7 -8.48 -18.97 -6.57
N THR A 8 -9.17 -17.89 -6.20
CA THR A 8 -9.99 -17.10 -7.12
C THR A 8 -9.61 -15.63 -7.10
N GLU A 9 -9.94 -14.94 -8.19
CA GLU A 9 -9.74 -13.51 -8.34
C GLU A 9 -10.51 -12.71 -7.28
N GLN A 10 -11.75 -13.12 -6.94
CA GLN A 10 -12.52 -12.47 -5.86
C GLN A 10 -11.85 -12.62 -4.49
N GLN A 11 -11.31 -13.80 -4.18
CA GLN A 11 -10.54 -14.03 -2.95
C GLN A 11 -9.26 -13.16 -2.91
N SER A 12 -8.62 -12.96 -4.08
CA SER A 12 -7.47 -12.09 -4.22
C SER A 12 -7.83 -10.63 -3.97
N VAL A 13 -8.86 -10.10 -4.64
CA VAL A 13 -9.31 -8.71 -4.45
C VAL A 13 -9.69 -8.48 -2.99
N ALA A 14 -10.45 -9.39 -2.37
CA ALA A 14 -10.80 -9.31 -0.96
C ALA A 14 -9.58 -9.25 -0.03
N LEU A 15 -8.56 -10.07 -0.28
CA LEU A 15 -7.30 -10.03 0.47
C LEU A 15 -6.56 -8.70 0.29
N VAL A 16 -6.41 -8.23 -0.95
CA VAL A 16 -5.70 -6.97 -1.24
C VAL A 16 -6.41 -5.77 -0.61
N LYS A 17 -7.74 -5.70 -0.70
CA LYS A 17 -8.58 -4.71 0.01
C LYS A 17 -8.37 -4.78 1.53
N GLN A 18 -8.42 -5.98 2.11
CA GLN A 18 -8.21 -6.18 3.54
C GLN A 18 -6.80 -5.72 3.98
N LEU A 19 -5.75 -6.01 3.20
CA LEU A 19 -4.39 -5.59 3.51
C LEU A 19 -4.21 -4.07 3.41
N LEU A 20 -4.81 -3.42 2.41
CA LEU A 20 -4.83 -1.95 2.31
C LEU A 20 -5.48 -1.32 3.55
N ALA A 21 -6.69 -1.76 3.92
CA ALA A 21 -7.40 -1.21 5.07
C ALA A 21 -6.66 -1.43 6.40
N ILE A 22 -6.10 -2.62 6.63
CA ILE A 22 -5.29 -2.88 7.84
C ILE A 22 -4.03 -2.00 7.84
N SER A 23 -3.35 -1.86 6.69
CA SER A 23 -2.12 -1.06 6.61
C SER A 23 -2.38 0.42 6.84
N VAL A 24 -3.42 0.99 6.23
CA VAL A 24 -3.83 2.38 6.47
C VAL A 24 -4.24 2.57 7.94
N SER A 25 -5.04 1.66 8.51
CA SER A 25 -5.45 1.74 9.93
C SER A 25 -4.24 1.68 10.88
N CYS A 26 -3.25 0.83 10.57
CA CYS A 26 -2.00 0.74 11.32
C CYS A 26 -1.23 2.06 11.30
N VAL A 27 -1.14 2.72 10.14
CA VAL A 27 -0.49 4.04 10.03
C VAL A 27 -1.28 5.09 10.80
N THR A 28 -2.58 5.24 10.56
CA THR A 28 -3.37 6.31 11.21
C THR A 28 -3.44 6.15 12.74
N TYR A 29 -3.44 4.91 13.24
CA TYR A 29 -3.40 4.63 14.67
C TYR A 29 -2.02 4.93 15.27
N MET A 30 -0.95 4.37 14.69
CA MET A 30 0.40 4.50 15.25
C MET A 30 0.98 5.92 15.11
N ARG A 31 0.48 6.72 14.17
CA ARG A 31 0.77 8.16 14.09
C ARG A 31 -0.20 9.04 14.91
N GLY A 32 -1.13 8.44 15.67
CA GLY A 32 -1.98 9.14 16.63
C GLY A 32 -3.06 10.05 16.03
N LEU A 33 -3.49 9.81 14.79
CA LEU A 33 -4.29 10.77 14.03
C LEU A 33 -5.75 10.90 14.49
N PHE A 34 -6.31 9.87 15.12
CA PHE A 34 -7.71 9.79 15.53
C PHE A 34 -7.81 9.16 16.94
N PRO A 35 -8.87 9.45 17.71
CA PRO A 35 -9.06 8.89 19.05
C PRO A 35 -9.32 7.37 19.02
N GLU A 36 -9.11 6.71 20.15
CA GLU A 36 -9.41 5.28 20.37
C GLU A 36 -10.85 4.89 20.02
N SER A 37 -11.81 5.81 20.14
CA SER A 37 -13.21 5.58 19.72
C SER A 37 -13.33 5.25 18.23
N SER A 38 -12.42 5.74 17.40
CA SER A 38 -12.43 5.53 15.95
C SER A 38 -11.80 4.19 15.51
N TYR A 39 -11.37 3.34 16.44
CA TYR A 39 -10.76 2.04 16.15
C TYR A 39 -11.47 0.86 16.84
N GLY A 40 -11.45 -0.29 16.16
CA GLY A 40 -11.74 -1.60 16.73
C GLY A 40 -10.46 -2.42 16.87
N THR A 41 -10.34 -3.21 17.95
CA THR A 41 -9.15 -4.05 18.18
C THR A 41 -9.29 -5.41 17.49
N ARG A 42 -8.24 -5.85 16.80
CA ARG A 42 -8.07 -7.18 16.20
C ARG A 42 -6.67 -7.70 16.50
N TYR A 43 -6.53 -9.00 16.64
CA TYR A 43 -5.22 -9.64 16.84
C TYR A 43 -4.76 -10.34 15.56
N LEU A 44 -3.48 -10.20 15.24
CA LEU A 44 -2.80 -10.96 14.20
C LEU A 44 -1.55 -11.58 14.83
N ASP A 45 -1.65 -12.87 15.14
CA ASP A 45 -0.68 -13.57 15.99
C ASP A 45 -0.50 -12.82 17.33
N ASP A 46 0.70 -12.31 17.59
CA ASP A 46 1.13 -11.53 18.74
C ASP A 46 0.80 -10.02 18.63
N LEU A 47 0.47 -9.51 17.43
CA LEU A 47 0.22 -8.08 17.22
C LEU A 47 -1.22 -7.67 17.57
N CYS A 48 -1.33 -6.64 18.41
CA CYS A 48 -2.55 -5.87 18.62
C CYS A 48 -2.70 -4.83 17.49
N LEU A 49 -3.57 -5.14 16.52
CA LEU A 49 -3.88 -4.26 15.39
C LEU A 49 -5.16 -3.47 15.66
N LYS A 50 -5.09 -2.16 15.43
CA LYS A 50 -6.20 -1.23 15.56
C LYS A 50 -6.74 -0.95 14.16
N ILE A 51 -7.96 -1.39 13.92
CA ILE A 51 -8.64 -1.32 12.63
C ILE A 51 -9.58 -0.13 12.67
N LEU A 52 -9.42 0.80 11.73
CA LEU A 52 -10.26 1.99 11.63
C LEU A 52 -11.71 1.56 11.39
N ARG A 53 -12.65 2.18 12.11
CA ARG A 53 -14.09 1.99 11.94
C ARG A 53 -14.77 3.32 11.64
N GLU A 54 -15.96 3.27 11.07
CA GLU A 54 -16.80 4.45 10.91
C GLU A 54 -17.22 4.98 12.29
N ASP A 55 -16.67 6.14 12.67
CA ASP A 55 -17.00 6.83 13.91
C ASP A 55 -17.65 8.18 13.57
N LYS A 56 -18.96 8.27 13.77
CA LYS A 56 -19.76 9.46 13.47
C LYS A 56 -19.35 10.68 14.30
N SER A 57 -18.60 10.51 15.39
CA SER A 57 -18.06 11.61 16.19
C SER A 57 -16.73 12.16 15.65
N CYS A 58 -16.03 11.44 14.77
CA CYS A 58 -14.74 11.84 14.21
C CYS A 58 -14.79 11.94 12.68
N LEU A 59 -15.08 13.13 12.15
CA LEU A 59 -15.16 13.39 10.71
C LEU A 59 -13.88 13.01 9.95
N GLY A 60 -12.70 13.18 10.57
CA GLY A 60 -11.42 12.75 9.99
C GLY A 60 -11.37 11.24 9.74
N SER A 61 -11.78 10.44 10.73
CA SER A 61 -11.84 8.97 10.58
C SER A 61 -12.78 8.54 9.45
N LEU A 62 -13.96 9.16 9.36
CA LEU A 62 -14.93 8.91 8.29
C LEU A 62 -14.35 9.24 6.91
N GLN A 63 -13.58 10.32 6.80
CA GLN A 63 -12.96 10.70 5.53
C GLN A 63 -11.92 9.67 5.07
N ILE A 64 -11.13 9.09 5.99
CA ILE A 64 -10.19 8.01 5.65
C ILE A 64 -10.94 6.74 5.26
N VAL A 65 -12.03 6.38 5.95
CA VAL A 65 -12.86 5.23 5.55
C VAL A 65 -13.44 5.43 4.14
N LYS A 66 -13.93 6.62 3.80
CA LYS A 66 -14.38 6.95 2.44
C LYS A 66 -13.26 6.81 1.41
N TRP A 67 -12.04 7.30 1.70
CA TRP A 67 -10.90 7.10 0.80
C TRP A 67 -10.52 5.62 0.63
N ILE A 68 -10.59 4.80 1.69
CA ILE A 68 -10.39 3.35 1.59
C ILE A 68 -11.48 2.73 0.70
N GLN A 69 -12.74 3.15 0.83
CA GLN A 69 -13.86 2.71 -0.01
C GLN A 69 -13.68 3.11 -1.49
N GLY A 70 -13.17 4.32 -1.78
CA GLY A 70 -12.82 4.73 -3.14
C GLY A 70 -11.71 3.88 -3.76
N CYS A 71 -10.64 3.61 -3.01
CA CYS A 71 -9.60 2.67 -3.43
C CYS A 71 -10.14 1.25 -3.65
N PHE A 72 -11.15 0.84 -2.89
CA PHE A 72 -11.80 -0.48 -3.03
C PHE A 72 -12.59 -0.59 -4.35
N ASP A 73 -13.34 0.44 -4.73
CA ASP A 73 -14.06 0.47 -6.01
C ASP A 73 -13.07 0.47 -7.20
N ALA A 74 -12.00 1.26 -7.13
CA ALA A 74 -10.95 1.27 -8.16
C ALA A 74 -10.22 -0.09 -8.31
N LEU A 75 -9.97 -0.79 -7.20
CA LEU A 75 -9.41 -2.16 -7.19
C LEU A 75 -10.33 -3.19 -7.84
N GLU A 76 -11.65 -3.09 -7.64
CA GLU A 76 -12.65 -3.98 -8.25
C GLU A 76 -12.76 -3.76 -9.76
N ARG A 77 -12.64 -2.51 -10.22
CA ARG A 77 -12.67 -2.14 -11.64
C ARG A 77 -11.35 -2.41 -12.37
N GLN A 78 -10.34 -2.89 -11.65
CA GLN A 78 -8.99 -3.16 -12.17
C GLN A 78 -8.29 -1.98 -12.84
N TYR A 79 -8.66 -0.75 -12.46
CA TYR A 79 -7.97 0.44 -12.97
C TYR A 79 -6.51 0.36 -12.52
N ARG A 80 -5.60 0.30 -13.51
CA ARG A 80 -4.16 0.25 -13.24
C ARG A 80 -3.76 1.54 -12.56
N LEU A 81 -2.95 1.43 -11.51
CA LEU A 81 -2.45 2.58 -10.77
C LEU A 81 -1.37 3.27 -11.60
N SER A 82 -1.59 4.50 -12.07
CA SER A 82 -0.60 5.22 -12.88
C SER A 82 0.58 5.68 -12.02
N SER A 83 1.78 5.59 -12.59
CA SER A 83 2.95 6.31 -12.10
C SER A 83 2.94 7.75 -12.63
N CYS A 84 1.89 8.51 -12.31
CA CYS A 84 1.81 9.91 -12.71
C CYS A 84 2.84 10.75 -11.92
N PRO A 85 3.71 11.54 -12.60
CA PRO A 85 4.46 12.59 -11.94
C PRO A 85 3.48 13.70 -11.54
N LEU A 86 3.13 13.66 -10.27
CA LEU A 86 2.58 14.77 -9.50
C LEU A 86 3.48 16.05 -9.76
N SER A 87 2.91 17.26 -9.98
CA SER A 87 3.57 18.58 -10.33
C SER A 87 3.19 19.92 -9.53
N HIS A 88 3.08 19.98 -8.18
CA HIS A 88 2.75 21.16 -7.34
C HIS A 88 3.46 21.12 -5.97
N LEU A 89 3.79 22.25 -5.33
CA LEU A 89 4.55 22.26 -4.07
C LEU A 89 3.69 21.91 -2.85
N GLN A 90 3.54 20.62 -2.53
CA GLN A 90 3.18 20.17 -1.19
C GLN A 90 4.42 19.57 -0.50
N THR A 91 4.90 20.22 0.55
CA THR A 91 6.01 19.72 1.38
C THR A 91 5.54 18.49 2.16
N VAL A 92 6.05 17.31 1.81
CA VAL A 92 5.65 16.04 2.43
C VAL A 92 6.66 15.61 3.48
N THR A 93 6.18 15.50 4.72
CA THR A 93 6.95 14.96 5.83
C THR A 93 6.97 13.43 5.85
N GLU A 94 5.88 12.75 5.47
CA GLU A 94 5.81 11.27 5.38
C GLU A 94 4.91 10.81 4.22
N LEU A 95 5.36 9.79 3.48
CA LEU A 95 4.68 9.27 2.31
C LEU A 95 4.50 7.74 2.38
N TYR A 96 3.25 7.29 2.29
CA TYR A 96 2.85 5.88 2.35
C TYR A 96 2.32 5.43 1.00
N GLN A 97 3.12 4.66 0.25
CA GLN A 97 2.81 4.26 -1.12
C GLN A 97 2.34 2.80 -1.19
N PHE A 98 1.12 2.61 -1.71
CA PHE A 98 0.53 1.32 -2.03
C PHE A 98 0.49 1.20 -3.56
N LYS A 99 1.30 0.32 -4.14
CA LYS A 99 1.32 0.06 -5.59
C LYS A 99 0.67 -1.28 -5.90
N PHE A 100 -0.25 -1.28 -6.86
CA PHE A 100 -0.97 -2.48 -7.29
C PHE A 100 -0.64 -2.80 -8.76
N LYS A 101 -0.21 -4.04 -9.04
CA LYS A 101 -0.19 -4.60 -10.41
C LYS A 101 -1.24 -5.72 -10.48
N TYR A 102 -1.97 -5.76 -11.60
CA TYR A 102 -2.97 -6.79 -11.90
C TYR A 102 -2.36 -7.74 -12.94
N LYS A 103 -2.37 -9.05 -12.67
CA LYS A 103 -1.93 -10.06 -13.62
C LYS A 103 -3.13 -10.39 -14.52
N LYS A 104 -2.99 -10.14 -15.84
CA LYS A 104 -3.97 -10.65 -16.81
C LYS A 104 -4.02 -12.17 -16.72
N GLN A 105 -5.22 -12.75 -16.73
CA GLN A 105 -5.38 -14.20 -16.85
C GLN A 105 -4.78 -14.64 -18.20
N MET A 106 -3.66 -15.37 -18.19
CA MET A 106 -3.45 -16.39 -19.22
C MET A 106 -4.27 -17.61 -18.79
N PRO A 107 -5.18 -18.14 -19.62
CA PRO A 107 -5.85 -19.39 -19.32
C PRO A 107 -4.83 -20.53 -19.41
N GLN A 108 -4.42 -21.10 -18.27
CA GLN A 108 -3.84 -22.44 -18.29
C GLN A 108 -4.95 -23.42 -18.64
N MET A 109 -4.95 -23.92 -19.88
CA MET A 109 -5.69 -25.12 -20.22
C MET A 109 -5.04 -26.30 -19.48
N ASP A 110 -5.76 -26.89 -18.53
CA ASP A 110 -5.44 -28.20 -17.97
C ASP A 110 -5.66 -29.29 -19.04
N ILE A 111 -4.73 -29.38 -20.00
CA ILE A 111 -4.57 -30.58 -20.82
C ILE A 111 -3.72 -31.55 -19.98
N ILE A 112 -4.41 -32.44 -19.29
CA ILE A 112 -3.78 -33.56 -18.57
C ILE A 112 -3.14 -34.48 -19.61
N SER A 113 -1.86 -34.26 -19.88
CA SER A 113 -0.99 -35.18 -20.61
C SER A 113 0.13 -35.63 -19.69
N ASN A 114 0.27 -36.94 -19.51
CA ASN A 114 1.32 -37.53 -18.68
C ASN A 114 2.70 -37.24 -19.28
N GLN A 115 3.51 -36.40 -18.61
CA GLN A 115 4.86 -36.78 -18.13
C GLN A 115 5.59 -35.63 -17.41
N GLU A 116 5.97 -35.92 -16.16
CA GLU A 116 7.13 -35.41 -15.40
C GLU A 116 7.77 -34.06 -15.78
N LYS A 117 7.19 -32.96 -15.31
CA LYS A 117 7.82 -31.98 -14.38
C LYS A 117 6.89 -30.79 -14.15
N LEU A 118 5.82 -31.01 -13.38
CA LEU A 118 4.99 -29.91 -12.90
C LEU A 118 5.78 -29.09 -11.88
N VAL A 119 6.32 -27.94 -12.31
CA VAL A 119 6.76 -26.88 -11.39
C VAL A 119 5.51 -26.46 -10.62
N LYS A 120 5.44 -26.87 -9.34
CA LYS A 120 4.31 -26.58 -8.47
C LYS A 120 4.02 -25.08 -8.49
N GLY A 121 2.76 -24.72 -8.72
CA GLY A 121 2.31 -23.35 -8.54
C GLY A 121 2.71 -22.80 -7.17
N VAL A 122 3.18 -21.56 -7.15
CA VAL A 122 3.74 -20.84 -5.99
C VAL A 122 2.91 -21.08 -4.74
N CYS A 123 3.58 -21.36 -3.61
CA CYS A 123 2.93 -22.01 -2.49
C CYS A 123 1.89 -21.12 -1.82
N SER A 124 0.72 -21.69 -1.57
CA SER A 124 -0.38 -21.08 -0.83
C SER A 124 0.04 -20.48 0.53
N GLN A 125 1.02 -21.10 1.19
CA GLN A 125 1.55 -20.66 2.49
C GLN A 125 2.28 -19.31 2.40
N ASP A 126 2.94 -19.05 1.27
CA ASP A 126 3.76 -17.86 1.04
C ASP A 126 2.91 -16.58 1.10
N VAL A 127 1.66 -16.63 0.60
CA VAL A 127 0.76 -15.47 0.58
C VAL A 127 0.39 -15.01 1.99
N SER A 128 0.08 -15.95 2.89
CA SER A 128 -0.27 -15.63 4.28
C SER A 128 0.96 -15.16 5.06
N GLN A 129 2.11 -15.81 4.84
CA GLN A 129 3.38 -15.43 5.47
C GLN A 129 3.85 -14.03 5.01
N ALA A 130 3.84 -13.75 3.70
CA ALA A 130 4.19 -12.44 3.15
C ALA A 130 3.25 -11.35 3.66
N SER A 131 1.94 -11.64 3.78
CA SER A 131 0.96 -10.73 4.34
C SER A 131 1.25 -10.39 5.81
N ARG A 132 1.55 -11.40 6.64
CA ARG A 132 1.94 -11.21 8.04
C ARG A 132 3.25 -10.46 8.18
N LEU A 133 4.25 -10.79 7.36
CA LEU A 133 5.57 -10.15 7.36
C LEU A 133 5.48 -8.67 6.98
N LEU A 134 4.70 -8.33 5.96
CA LEU A 134 4.44 -6.95 5.54
C LEU A 134 3.80 -6.15 6.67
N LEU A 135 2.76 -6.70 7.32
CA LEU A 135 2.08 -6.02 8.43
C LEU A 135 2.97 -5.89 9.67
N ARG A 136 3.74 -6.93 10.04
CA ARG A 136 4.73 -6.86 11.12
C ARG A 136 5.79 -5.79 10.84
N LYS A 137 6.34 -5.76 9.63
CA LYS A 137 7.37 -4.80 9.24
C LYS A 137 6.87 -3.36 9.22
N LEU A 138 5.63 -3.14 8.75
CA LEU A 138 4.98 -1.83 8.81
C LEU A 138 4.75 -1.40 10.26
N TYR A 139 4.19 -2.27 11.11
CA TYR A 139 3.93 -1.99 12.52
C TYR A 139 5.22 -1.64 13.28
N LEU A 140 6.27 -2.45 13.12
CA LEU A 140 7.57 -2.23 13.73
C LEU A 140 8.23 -0.94 13.22
N LEU A 141 8.10 -0.61 11.93
CA LEU A 141 8.58 0.68 11.43
C LEU A 141 7.87 1.83 12.15
N MET A 142 6.54 1.80 12.24
CA MET A 142 5.77 2.88 12.89
C MET A 142 6.13 3.07 14.36
N GLN A 143 6.51 1.99 15.08
CA GLN A 143 7.01 2.08 16.45
C GLN A 143 8.37 2.78 16.58
N ASN A 144 9.17 2.80 15.51
CA ASN A 144 10.53 3.38 15.47
C ASN A 144 10.59 4.68 14.65
N LEU A 145 9.44 5.31 14.39
CA LEU A 145 9.36 6.67 13.88
C LEU A 145 9.10 7.65 15.03
N GLY A 146 9.93 8.68 15.12
CA GLY A 146 9.71 9.84 15.97
C GLY A 146 8.36 10.52 15.70
N PRO A 147 7.93 11.42 16.60
CA PRO A 147 6.64 12.09 16.48
C PRO A 147 6.50 12.85 15.15
N LEU A 148 5.26 12.99 14.69
CA LEU A 148 4.94 13.94 13.62
C LEU A 148 5.10 15.39 14.13
N PRO A 149 5.24 16.38 13.22
CA PRO A 149 5.04 17.78 13.56
C PRO A 149 3.67 18.02 14.22
N ASN A 150 3.54 19.14 14.94
CA ASN A 150 2.28 19.48 15.61
C ASN A 150 1.13 19.73 14.62
N ASP A 151 1.43 20.41 13.52
CA ASP A 151 0.48 20.74 12.45
C ASP A 151 0.70 19.80 11.26
N ILE A 152 -0.27 18.93 11.01
CA ILE A 152 -0.23 17.95 9.93
C ILE A 152 -1.52 17.96 9.12
N THR A 153 -1.37 17.83 7.80
CA THR A 153 -2.48 17.59 6.87
C THR A 153 -2.28 16.22 6.25
N LEU A 154 -3.27 15.32 6.43
CA LEU A 154 -3.29 14.03 5.75
C LEU A 154 -4.02 14.17 4.41
N THR A 155 -3.35 13.78 3.33
CA THR A 155 -3.90 13.75 1.97
C THR A 155 -3.72 12.36 1.39
N MET A 156 -4.78 11.76 0.85
CA MET A 156 -4.68 10.54 0.04
C MET A 156 -4.86 10.90 -1.43
N LYS A 157 -3.88 10.56 -2.27
CA LYS A 157 -3.98 10.65 -3.73
C LYS A 157 -4.16 9.24 -4.30
N LEU A 158 -5.18 9.05 -5.11
CA LEU A 158 -5.44 7.81 -5.85
C LEU A 158 -5.12 8.08 -7.32
N LEU A 159 -4.08 7.43 -7.83
CA LEU A 159 -3.61 7.58 -9.21
C LEU A 159 -4.10 6.42 -10.07
N TYR A 160 -4.63 6.68 -11.24
CA TYR A 160 -5.04 5.67 -12.22
C TYR A 160 -4.63 6.09 -13.63
N TYR A 161 -4.45 5.14 -14.55
CA TYR A 161 -4.17 5.48 -15.95
C TYR A 161 -5.47 5.88 -16.65
N SER A 162 -5.40 6.94 -17.47
CA SER A 162 -6.51 7.46 -18.27
C SER A 162 -6.87 6.59 -19.48
N ASP A 163 -6.01 5.66 -19.89
CA ASP A 163 -6.24 4.77 -21.04
C ASP A 163 -7.30 3.68 -20.78
N VAL A 164 -7.49 3.30 -19.51
CA VAL A 164 -8.43 2.25 -19.08
C VAL A 164 -9.55 2.74 -18.16
N THR A 165 -9.61 4.05 -17.89
CA THR A 165 -10.54 4.64 -16.92
C THR A 165 -11.47 5.63 -17.63
N PRO A 166 -12.81 5.52 -17.50
CA PRO A 166 -13.75 6.47 -18.08
C PRO A 166 -13.49 7.91 -17.60
N GLU A 167 -13.69 8.90 -18.48
CA GLU A 167 -13.48 10.33 -18.16
C GLU A 167 -14.42 10.83 -17.06
N ASP A 168 -15.60 10.23 -16.91
CA ASP A 168 -16.60 10.53 -15.87
C ASP A 168 -16.37 9.76 -14.56
N TYR A 169 -15.36 8.89 -14.49
CA TYR A 169 -15.11 8.09 -13.30
C TYR A 169 -14.48 8.90 -12.16
N GLN A 170 -15.25 9.08 -11.09
CA GLN A 170 -14.80 9.68 -9.84
C GLN A 170 -14.93 8.66 -8.68
N PRO A 171 -13.81 8.16 -8.12
CA PRO A 171 -13.84 7.21 -7.01
C PRO A 171 -14.52 7.80 -5.76
N PRO A 172 -15.34 7.03 -5.02
CA PRO A 172 -15.99 7.49 -3.78
C PRO A 172 -15.03 8.15 -2.79
N GLY A 173 -15.37 9.37 -2.34
CA GLY A 173 -14.56 10.14 -1.40
C GLY A 173 -13.37 10.90 -2.02
N PHE A 174 -13.09 10.70 -3.30
CA PHE A 174 -12.10 11.47 -4.06
C PHE A 174 -12.77 12.53 -4.94
N LYS A 175 -11.93 13.41 -5.48
CA LYS A 175 -12.25 14.37 -6.54
C LYS A 175 -11.05 14.47 -7.47
N GLU A 176 -11.28 14.91 -8.69
CA GLU A 176 -10.20 15.21 -9.63
C GLU A 176 -9.21 16.21 -9.01
N ASP A 177 -7.91 15.91 -9.12
CA ASP A 177 -6.85 16.83 -8.72
C ASP A 177 -6.57 17.76 -9.91
N GLY A 178 -7.28 18.89 -9.97
CA GLY A 178 -7.11 19.95 -10.99
C GLY A 178 -5.73 20.64 -10.95
N SER A 179 -4.81 20.11 -10.14
CA SER A 179 -3.41 20.48 -10.06
C SER A 179 -2.57 19.21 -9.93
N PRO A 180 -2.08 18.58 -11.01
CA PRO A 180 -0.92 17.69 -10.84
C PRO A 180 0.15 18.57 -10.18
N GLY A 181 0.59 18.37 -8.92
CA GLY A 181 0.33 17.28 -7.95
C GLY A 181 1.43 17.04 -6.88
N ASP A 182 2.67 17.47 -7.13
CA ASP A 182 3.99 16.98 -6.62
C ASP A 182 4.21 16.93 -5.12
N LEU A 183 5.27 16.18 -4.79
CA LEU A 183 5.70 15.86 -3.46
C LEU A 183 7.19 16.20 -3.33
N LEU A 184 7.48 17.47 -3.06
CA LEU A 184 8.78 17.86 -2.51
C LEU A 184 8.87 17.30 -1.09
N PHE A 185 9.93 16.56 -0.79
CA PHE A 185 10.09 15.94 0.52
C PHE A 185 10.75 16.89 1.51
N ASP A 186 10.26 16.90 2.76
CA ASP A 186 10.82 17.75 3.82
C ASP A 186 12.07 17.12 4.44
N GLY A 187 13.23 17.77 4.27
CA GLY A 187 14.52 17.27 4.71
C GLY A 187 15.05 16.08 3.90
N ASP A 188 15.83 15.20 4.53
CA ASP A 188 16.47 14.06 3.88
C ASP A 188 15.53 12.83 3.80
N PRO A 189 14.95 12.47 2.64
CA PRO A 189 14.09 11.29 2.53
C PRO A 189 14.87 9.97 2.68
N VAL A 190 14.30 9.04 3.44
CA VAL A 190 14.71 7.62 3.48
C VAL A 190 13.51 6.78 3.07
N SER A 191 13.67 5.99 2.00
CA SER A 191 12.60 5.18 1.43
C SER A 191 12.79 3.69 1.73
N LEU A 192 11.81 3.09 2.40
CA LEU A 192 11.86 1.77 3.00
C LEU A 192 10.82 0.85 2.34
N ARG A 193 11.23 -0.32 1.88
CA ARG A 193 10.31 -1.33 1.29
C ARG A 193 9.72 -2.21 2.40
N MET A 194 8.42 -2.08 2.66
CA MET A 194 7.72 -2.90 3.67
C MET A 194 7.45 -4.33 3.19
N GLY A 195 7.47 -4.55 1.88
CA GLY A 195 7.36 -5.86 1.25
C GLY A 195 6.34 -5.87 0.13
N SER A 196 5.99 -7.07 -0.32
CA SER A 196 4.97 -7.27 -1.32
C SER A 196 4.23 -8.59 -1.11
N VAL A 197 2.95 -8.62 -1.51
CA VAL A 197 2.10 -9.81 -1.48
C VAL A 197 1.61 -10.06 -2.90
N SER A 198 1.93 -11.23 -3.46
CA SER A 198 1.34 -11.71 -4.72
C SER A 198 0.37 -12.86 -4.45
N THR A 199 -0.74 -12.86 -5.16
CA THR A 199 -1.85 -13.82 -4.98
C THR A 199 -2.10 -14.67 -6.23
N GLY A 200 -1.22 -14.61 -7.22
CA GLY A 200 -1.45 -15.14 -8.57
C GLY A 200 -2.25 -14.19 -9.47
N PHE A 201 -3.25 -13.48 -8.93
CA PHE A 201 -4.08 -12.51 -9.67
C PHE A 201 -3.61 -11.06 -9.50
N HIS A 202 -3.16 -10.72 -8.30
CA HIS A 202 -2.78 -9.35 -7.92
C HIS A 202 -1.39 -9.34 -7.27
N LEU A 203 -0.74 -8.17 -7.30
CA LEU A 203 0.50 -7.88 -6.60
C LEU A 203 0.37 -6.52 -5.91
N MET A 204 0.39 -6.51 -4.58
CA MET A 204 0.50 -5.28 -3.79
C MET A 204 1.96 -5.11 -3.34
N LYS A 205 2.58 -3.96 -3.62
CA LYS A 205 3.88 -3.55 -3.06
C LYS A 205 3.68 -2.34 -2.13
N VAL A 206 4.29 -2.34 -0.94
CA VAL A 206 4.19 -1.24 0.04
C VAL A 206 5.56 -0.62 0.31
N ARG A 207 5.63 0.71 0.22
CA ARG A 207 6.83 1.53 0.46
C ARG A 207 6.47 2.70 1.37
N VAL A 208 7.34 3.01 2.31
CA VAL A 208 7.21 4.17 3.21
C VAL A 208 8.43 5.06 3.02
N THR A 209 8.23 6.36 2.84
CA THR A 209 9.30 7.36 2.82
C THR A 209 9.09 8.33 3.99
N THR A 210 10.11 8.51 4.82
CA THR A 210 10.11 9.42 5.98
C THR A 210 11.44 10.19 6.03
N GLU A 211 11.55 11.23 6.84
CA GLU A 211 12.83 11.94 7.02
C GLU A 211 13.79 11.08 7.85
N LYS A 212 15.04 11.02 7.42
CA LYS A 212 16.14 10.32 8.09
C LYS A 212 16.22 10.59 9.60
N LYS A 213 15.98 11.84 10.02
CA LYS A 213 16.09 12.27 11.43
C LYS A 213 15.00 11.67 12.32
N ARG A 214 13.84 11.28 11.78
CA ARG A 214 12.75 10.63 12.55
C ARG A 214 12.98 9.13 12.76
N MET A 215 13.92 8.50 12.06
CA MET A 215 14.18 7.07 12.25
C MET A 215 15.07 6.83 13.48
N THR A 216 14.48 6.38 14.59
CA THR A 216 15.24 6.02 15.79
C THR A 216 15.90 4.66 15.59
N ALA A 217 17.19 4.65 15.27
CA ALA A 217 18.06 3.46 15.21
C ALA A 217 17.41 2.19 14.60
N VAL A 218 16.61 2.36 13.55
CA VAL A 218 16.03 1.23 12.80
C VAL A 218 17.18 0.41 12.24
N GLU A 219 17.16 -0.90 12.50
CA GLU A 219 18.23 -1.81 12.10
C GLU A 219 18.59 -1.63 10.62
N SER A 220 19.90 -1.67 10.34
CA SER A 220 20.48 -1.48 9.02
C SER A 220 19.98 -2.46 7.96
N SER A 221 19.33 -3.55 8.37
CA SER A 221 18.62 -4.53 7.53
C SER A 221 17.48 -3.92 6.70
N LEU A 222 16.90 -2.79 7.10
CA LEU A 222 15.76 -2.17 6.39
C LEU A 222 16.15 -1.04 5.41
N ILE A 223 17.38 -0.53 5.50
CA ILE A 223 17.81 0.70 4.85
C ILE A 223 18.69 0.40 3.63
N GLN A 224 18.16 0.60 2.41
CA GLN A 224 19.03 0.77 1.24
C GLN A 224 19.56 2.20 1.21
N LYS A 225 20.88 2.36 1.35
CA LYS A 225 21.56 3.64 1.13
C LYS A 225 21.55 3.97 -0.37
N LYS A 226 20.72 4.94 -0.79
CA LYS A 226 21.05 5.83 -1.91
C LYS A 226 21.43 7.20 -1.34
N GLY A 227 22.25 7.96 -2.07
CA GLY A 227 22.79 9.26 -1.63
C GLY A 227 21.72 10.36 -1.53
N PRO A 228 22.11 11.63 -1.30
CA PRO A 228 21.18 12.77 -1.32
C PRO A 228 20.54 12.83 -2.71
N THR A 229 19.34 12.26 -2.80
CA THR A 229 18.63 12.07 -4.06
C THR A 229 17.65 13.22 -4.15
N GLU A 230 18.07 14.28 -4.83
CA GLU A 230 17.15 15.14 -5.58
C GLU A 230 16.12 14.23 -6.25
N ILE A 231 14.82 14.44 -6.01
CA ILE A 231 13.75 13.59 -6.55
C ILE A 231 13.53 13.97 -8.03
N SER A 232 14.57 13.73 -8.82
CA SER A 232 14.57 13.82 -10.27
C SER A 232 14.16 12.48 -10.88
N HIS A 233 13.42 12.54 -11.97
CA HIS A 233 12.52 11.47 -12.46
C HIS A 233 13.22 10.34 -13.23
N GLN A 234 14.30 9.77 -12.67
CA GLN A 234 15.06 8.65 -13.27
C GLN A 234 15.24 7.45 -12.31
N GLY A 235 14.21 7.15 -11.53
CA GLY A 235 14.18 6.00 -10.62
C GLY A 235 12.83 5.26 -10.55
N LEU A 236 11.94 5.51 -11.51
CA LEU A 236 10.63 4.85 -11.61
C LEU A 236 10.47 3.95 -12.82
N ASP A 237 11.29 4.14 -13.86
CA ASP A 237 11.57 3.12 -14.88
C ASP A 237 12.94 2.50 -14.61
N CYS A 238 12.93 1.48 -13.76
CA CYS A 238 13.51 0.22 -14.19
C CYS A 238 12.38 -0.78 -14.08
N ASP A 239 11.94 -1.32 -15.22
CA ASP A 239 11.75 -2.76 -15.24
C ASP A 239 13.12 -3.36 -14.87
N GLU A 240 13.29 -3.65 -13.58
CA GLU A 240 14.00 -4.87 -13.22
C GLU A 240 13.17 -5.98 -13.86
N GLU A 241 13.51 -6.28 -15.12
CA GLU A 241 13.42 -7.62 -15.65
C GLU A 241 14.07 -8.51 -14.59
N GLU A 242 13.25 -9.12 -13.74
CA GLU A 242 13.62 -10.32 -13.02
C GLU A 242 13.85 -11.36 -14.13
N GLU A 243 15.10 -11.43 -14.63
CA GLU A 243 15.58 -12.55 -15.44
C GLU A 243 15.25 -13.87 -14.71
N GLU A 244 14.93 -14.90 -15.50
CA GLU A 244 14.31 -16.17 -15.06
C GLU A 244 15.08 -16.96 -13.98
#